data_AF-A0A072VPP3-F1
#
_entry.id   AF-A0A072VPP3-F1
#
_cell.length_a   1.000
_cell.length_b   1.000
_cell.length_c   1.000
_cell.angle_alpha   90.00
_cell.angle_beta   90.00
_cell.angle_gamma   90.00
#
_symmetry.space_group_name_H-M   'P 1'
#
loop_
_entity.id
_entity.type
_entity.pdbx_description
1 polymer ?
#
loop_
_entity_poly.entity_id
_entity_poly.type
_entity_poly.pdbx_seq_one_letter_code
_entity_poly.pdbx_strand_id
1 'polypeptide(L)'
;MAIKTIELLKGSASQEELMEVITAVASDLGDVIDDVNTLQVIPLKGAMTNEVFQINWPTKNDGDLRKVLVRLYGEGVEIFFNRDEEIRTFECISKHGQGPRLLARFTTGRVEEFIHARTLSAIDLRDSEISSLVASKMREFHKLHMPGTKKAHIWQRMRNWVGEAKSLYDEINILEKELCEGYQEIGFCHNDLQYGNIMMDEETRSITLIDYEYASYNPIAYDLANHFCEMAADYHSDTPHFLDYSKYPGKFFVLSLTSPQ
;
A
#
# COMPACT_ATOMS: atom_id res chain seq x y z
N MET A 1 -19.43 -18.02 16.54
CA MET A 1 -19.74 -16.67 16.03
C MET A 1 -19.37 -16.50 14.54
N ALA A 2 -19.36 -17.59 13.74
CA ALA A 2 -18.97 -17.57 12.32
C ALA A 2 -20.15 -17.40 11.34
N ILE A 3 -21.37 -17.70 11.79
CA ILE A 3 -22.58 -17.83 10.94
C ILE A 3 -23.13 -16.47 10.46
N LYS A 4 -22.66 -15.33 10.98
CA LYS A 4 -23.14 -14.00 10.57
C LYS A 4 -22.33 -13.34 9.44
N THR A 5 -21.18 -13.88 9.05
CA THR A 5 -20.22 -13.10 8.23
C THR A 5 -20.27 -13.37 6.73
N ILE A 6 -20.73 -14.55 6.28
CA ILE A 6 -21.01 -14.76 4.84
C ILE A 6 -22.15 -13.82 4.38
N GLU A 7 -23.02 -13.38 5.29
CA GLU A 7 -24.05 -12.38 4.97
C GLU A 7 -23.51 -11.00 4.62
N LEU A 8 -22.29 -10.64 5.06
CA LEU A 8 -21.63 -9.41 4.62
C LEU A 8 -21.19 -9.47 3.15
N LEU A 9 -21.06 -10.68 2.60
CA LEU A 9 -20.80 -10.92 1.18
C LEU A 9 -22.10 -11.14 0.38
N LYS A 10 -23.27 -11.20 1.05
CA LYS A 10 -24.56 -11.41 0.37
C LYS A 10 -25.01 -10.12 -0.30
N GLY A 11 -24.87 -10.05 -1.62
CA GLY A 11 -25.45 -8.95 -2.40
C GLY A 11 -25.30 -9.00 -3.92
N SER A 12 -24.39 -9.78 -4.49
CA SER A 12 -24.17 -9.79 -5.94
C SER A 12 -23.56 -11.10 -6.43
N ALA A 13 -23.55 -11.31 -7.75
CA ALA A 13 -22.94 -12.45 -8.46
C ALA A 13 -21.46 -12.75 -8.09
N SER A 14 -20.84 -11.92 -7.25
CA SER A 14 -19.47 -12.02 -6.76
C SER A 14 -19.24 -13.10 -5.69
N GLN A 15 -20.26 -13.55 -4.95
CA GLN A 15 -20.05 -14.50 -3.85
C GLN A 15 -19.67 -15.90 -4.34
N GLU A 16 -20.35 -16.41 -5.37
CA GLU A 16 -20.05 -17.74 -5.93
C GLU A 16 -18.65 -17.77 -6.54
N GLU A 17 -18.32 -16.77 -7.38
CA GLU A 17 -17.00 -16.60 -7.97
C GLU A 17 -15.91 -16.48 -6.88
N LEU A 18 -16.14 -15.69 -5.83
CA LEU A 18 -15.19 -15.54 -4.72
C LEU A 18 -14.96 -16.88 -4.00
N MET A 19 -16.01 -17.67 -3.75
CA MET A 19 -15.86 -18.96 -3.09
C MET A 19 -15.12 -19.98 -3.95
N GLU A 20 -15.37 -20.00 -5.26
CA GLU A 20 -14.60 -20.82 -6.21
C GLU A 20 -13.12 -20.42 -6.19
N VAL A 21 -12.85 -19.13 -6.23
CA VAL A 21 -11.49 -18.59 -6.19
C VAL A 21 -10.79 -18.89 -4.86
N ILE A 22 -11.45 -18.73 -3.72
CA ILE A 22 -10.87 -19.07 -2.41
C ILE A 22 -10.57 -20.57 -2.29
N THR A 23 -11.45 -21.42 -2.83
CA THR A 23 -11.25 -22.87 -2.84
C THR A 23 -10.05 -23.25 -3.73
N ALA A 24 -9.93 -22.63 -4.91
CA ALA A 24 -8.78 -22.81 -5.79
C ALA A 24 -7.47 -22.36 -5.13
N VAL A 25 -7.46 -21.17 -4.49
CA VAL A 25 -6.30 -20.65 -3.76
C VAL A 25 -5.90 -21.58 -2.61
N ALA A 26 -6.87 -22.11 -1.85
CA ALA A 26 -6.57 -23.06 -0.78
C ALA A 26 -5.90 -24.33 -1.34
N SER A 27 -6.42 -24.87 -2.44
CA SER A 27 -5.84 -26.03 -3.13
C SER A 27 -4.41 -25.76 -3.63
N ASP A 28 -4.17 -24.59 -4.23
CA ASP A 28 -2.83 -24.19 -4.72
C ASP A 28 -1.83 -24.02 -3.57
N LEU A 29 -2.30 -23.65 -2.37
CA LEU A 29 -1.51 -23.57 -1.15
C LEU A 29 -1.38 -24.93 -0.41
N GLY A 30 -1.99 -25.99 -0.94
CA GLY A 30 -1.92 -27.36 -0.42
C GLY A 30 -2.92 -27.68 0.69
N ASP A 31 -3.92 -26.81 0.91
CA ASP A 31 -5.00 -27.00 1.87
C ASP A 31 -6.28 -27.51 1.19
N VAL A 32 -7.25 -27.93 2.00
CA VAL A 32 -8.59 -28.32 1.55
C VAL A 32 -9.61 -27.61 2.41
N ILE A 33 -10.59 -26.98 1.77
CA ILE A 33 -11.77 -26.41 2.43
C ILE A 33 -12.91 -27.41 2.23
N ASP A 34 -13.12 -28.28 3.21
CA ASP A 34 -14.17 -29.32 3.15
C ASP A 34 -15.58 -28.73 3.30
N ASP A 35 -15.71 -27.65 4.08
CA ASP A 35 -16.97 -26.93 4.29
C ASP A 35 -16.72 -25.42 4.30
N VAL A 36 -17.30 -24.71 3.34
CA VAL A 36 -17.19 -23.24 3.22
C VAL A 36 -17.74 -22.50 4.46
N ASN A 37 -18.61 -23.13 5.27
CA ASN A 37 -19.11 -22.53 6.50
C ASN A 37 -18.06 -22.49 7.63
N THR A 38 -16.92 -23.18 7.44
CA THR A 38 -15.78 -23.13 8.37
C THR A 38 -14.89 -21.90 8.14
N LEU A 39 -15.09 -21.19 7.03
CA LEU A 39 -14.35 -19.97 6.73
C LEU A 39 -14.63 -18.89 7.77
N GLN A 40 -13.56 -18.31 8.30
CA GLN A 40 -13.65 -17.13 9.14
C GLN A 40 -13.39 -15.90 8.28
N VAL A 41 -14.43 -15.10 8.07
CA VAL A 41 -14.30 -13.81 7.39
C VAL A 41 -14.23 -12.71 8.46
N ILE A 42 -13.31 -11.77 8.31
CA ILE A 42 -13.10 -10.66 9.24
C ILE A 42 -12.95 -9.39 8.41
N PRO A 43 -13.89 -8.43 8.47
CA PRO A 43 -13.73 -7.15 7.78
C PRO A 43 -12.61 -6.35 8.45
N LEU A 44 -11.67 -5.85 7.64
CA LEU A 44 -10.62 -4.95 8.09
C LEU A 44 -11.09 -3.50 7.89
N LYS A 45 -11.06 -2.72 8.97
CA LYS A 45 -11.40 -1.30 8.93
C LYS A 45 -10.16 -0.49 8.54
N GLY A 46 -10.37 0.67 7.90
CA GLY A 46 -9.31 1.64 7.62
C GLY A 46 -8.90 1.76 6.16
N ALA A 47 -9.37 0.87 5.28
CA ALA A 47 -9.25 1.08 3.84
C ALA A 47 -10.27 2.13 3.37
N MET A 48 -9.79 3.24 2.78
CA MET A 48 -10.66 4.35 2.35
C MET A 48 -11.26 4.11 0.96
N THR A 49 -10.58 3.35 0.09
CA THR A 49 -10.90 3.20 -1.34
C THR A 49 -11.46 1.82 -1.70
N ASN A 50 -11.24 0.81 -0.85
CA ASN A 50 -11.59 -0.59 -1.12
C ASN A 50 -12.19 -1.25 0.13
N GLU A 51 -13.02 -2.27 -0.08
CA GLU A 51 -13.45 -3.14 1.02
C GLU A 51 -12.44 -4.27 1.18
N VAL A 52 -11.93 -4.46 2.40
CA VAL A 52 -10.87 -5.42 2.68
C VAL A 52 -11.33 -6.41 3.73
N PHE A 53 -11.17 -7.70 3.43
CA PHE A 53 -11.53 -8.79 4.32
C PHE A 53 -10.32 -9.70 4.53
N GLN A 54 -10.09 -10.09 5.77
CA GLN A 54 -9.22 -11.23 6.08
C GLN A 54 -10.09 -12.50 6.07
N ILE A 55 -9.68 -13.50 5.31
CA ILE A 55 -10.34 -14.81 5.27
C ILE A 55 -9.38 -15.86 5.82
N ASN A 56 -9.88 -16.69 6.74
CA ASN A 56 -9.11 -17.77 7.37
C ASN A 56 -9.78 -19.13 7.19
N TRP A 57 -8.95 -20.17 6.98
CA TRP A 57 -9.37 -21.58 6.97
C TRP A 57 -8.34 -22.48 7.66
N PRO A 58 -8.73 -23.67 8.16
CA PRO A 58 -7.78 -24.62 8.74
C PRO A 58 -6.75 -25.10 7.72
N THR A 59 -5.48 -25.16 8.11
CA THR A 59 -4.44 -25.78 7.27
C THR A 59 -4.48 -27.30 7.39
N LYS A 60 -3.89 -28.00 6.41
CA LYS A 60 -3.80 -29.47 6.42
C LYS A 60 -2.86 -30.03 7.51
N ASN A 61 -1.88 -29.25 7.97
CA ASN A 61 -0.70 -29.78 8.65
C ASN A 61 -0.58 -29.44 10.15
N ASP A 62 -1.42 -28.59 10.72
CA ASP A 62 -1.51 -28.41 12.17
C ASP A 62 -2.71 -27.50 12.46
N GLY A 63 -3.16 -27.43 13.71
CA GLY A 63 -4.33 -26.64 14.16
C GLY A 63 -4.27 -25.12 13.91
N ASP A 64 -3.35 -24.65 13.07
CA ASP A 64 -3.21 -23.29 12.60
C ASP A 64 -4.19 -22.96 11.46
N LEU A 65 -4.52 -21.67 11.38
CA LEU A 65 -5.37 -21.13 10.33
C LEU A 65 -4.51 -20.48 9.24
N ARG A 66 -4.71 -20.88 7.98
CA ARG A 66 -4.28 -20.10 6.82
C ARG A 66 -5.01 -18.77 6.86
N LYS A 67 -4.32 -17.69 6.50
CA LYS A 67 -4.90 -16.35 6.36
C LYS A 67 -4.59 -15.84 4.97
N VAL A 68 -5.59 -15.24 4.33
CA VAL A 68 -5.44 -14.48 3.09
C VAL A 68 -6.20 -13.17 3.20
N LEU A 69 -5.83 -12.22 2.36
CA LEU A 69 -6.53 -10.95 2.24
C LEU A 69 -7.37 -10.97 0.96
N VAL A 70 -8.64 -10.59 1.06
CA VAL A 70 -9.53 -10.35 -0.07
C VAL A 70 -9.80 -8.86 -0.15
N ARG A 71 -9.48 -8.26 -1.29
CA ARG A 71 -9.74 -6.86 -1.58
C ARG A 71 -10.78 -6.76 -2.68
N LEU A 72 -11.90 -6.14 -2.37
CA LEU A 72 -12.95 -5.82 -3.33
C LEU A 72 -12.76 -4.39 -3.83
N TYR A 73 -12.86 -4.21 -5.14
CA TYR A 73 -12.69 -2.91 -5.77
C TYR A 73 -13.87 -1.99 -5.45
N GLY A 74 -13.62 -0.84 -4.83
CA GLY A 74 -14.63 0.18 -4.59
C GLY A 74 -15.02 0.94 -5.87
N GLU A 75 -16.25 1.48 -5.88
CA GLU A 75 -16.75 2.37 -6.94
C GLU A 75 -16.33 3.84 -6.68
N GLY A 76 -16.16 4.63 -7.75
CA GLY A 76 -16.01 6.09 -7.65
C GLY A 76 -14.58 6.63 -7.39
N VAL A 77 -13.56 5.78 -7.37
CA VAL A 77 -12.15 6.19 -7.15
C VAL A 77 -11.38 6.53 -8.43
N GLU A 78 -12.02 6.43 -9.60
CA GLU A 78 -11.36 6.62 -10.91
C GLU A 78 -10.81 8.03 -11.14
N ILE A 79 -11.31 9.02 -10.38
CA ILE A 79 -10.78 10.40 -10.40
C ILE A 79 -9.36 10.45 -9.80
N PHE A 80 -9.05 9.57 -8.83
CA PHE A 80 -7.79 9.60 -8.11
C PHE A 80 -6.70 8.77 -8.77
N PHE A 81 -7.05 7.62 -9.36
CA PHE A 81 -6.12 6.73 -10.04
C PHE A 81 -6.81 5.82 -11.05
N ASN A 82 -6.04 5.31 -12.01
CA ASN A 82 -6.51 4.39 -13.04
C ASN A 82 -6.46 2.94 -12.52
N ARG A 83 -7.61 2.26 -12.49
CA ARG A 83 -7.74 0.88 -11.97
C ARG A 83 -6.87 -0.13 -12.73
N ASP A 84 -6.77 -0.02 -14.05
CA ASP A 84 -5.94 -0.93 -14.84
C ASP A 84 -4.44 -0.73 -14.55
N GLU A 85 -4.02 0.52 -14.32
CA GLU A 85 -2.65 0.82 -13.89
C GLU A 85 -2.37 0.33 -12.49
N GLU A 86 -3.31 0.47 -11.56
CA GLU A 86 -3.22 -0.04 -10.19
C GLU A 86 -3.00 -1.56 -10.20
N ILE A 87 -3.85 -2.29 -10.93
CA ILE A 87 -3.78 -3.75 -11.05
C ILE A 87 -2.44 -4.18 -11.67
N ARG A 88 -2.02 -3.54 -12.78
CA ARG A 88 -0.72 -3.83 -13.42
C ARG A 88 0.46 -3.56 -12.49
N THR A 89 0.38 -2.49 -11.72
CA THR A 89 1.40 -2.11 -10.74
C THR A 89 1.49 -3.14 -9.63
N PHE A 90 0.36 -3.52 -9.04
CA PHE A 90 0.29 -4.53 -7.99
C PHE A 90 0.84 -5.88 -8.46
N GLU A 91 0.41 -6.37 -9.63
CA GLU A 91 0.91 -7.62 -10.22
C GLU A 91 2.41 -7.60 -10.42
N CYS A 92 2.96 -6.47 -10.88
CA CYS A 92 4.38 -6.34 -11.12
C CYS A 92 5.18 -6.26 -9.82
N ILE A 93 4.70 -5.52 -8.80
CA ILE A 93 5.32 -5.48 -7.46
C ILE A 93 5.30 -6.87 -6.82
N SER A 94 4.18 -7.59 -6.91
CA SER A 94 4.05 -8.96 -6.43
C SER A 94 5.08 -9.90 -7.09
N LYS A 95 5.26 -9.81 -8.42
CA LYS A 95 6.26 -10.61 -9.14
C LYS A 95 7.71 -10.27 -8.76
N HIS A 96 7.98 -9.03 -8.39
CA HIS A 96 9.29 -8.61 -7.89
C HIS A 96 9.54 -9.00 -6.43
N GLY A 97 8.54 -9.54 -5.71
CA GLY A 97 8.65 -9.85 -4.29
C GLY A 97 8.80 -8.62 -3.40
N GLN A 98 8.34 -7.46 -3.87
CA GLN A 98 8.44 -6.18 -3.14
C GLN A 98 7.15 -5.81 -2.39
N GLY A 99 6.18 -6.73 -2.36
CA GLY A 99 4.85 -6.56 -1.76
C GLY A 99 4.16 -7.90 -1.51
N PRO A 100 2.89 -7.87 -1.06
CA PRO A 100 2.09 -9.08 -0.92
C PRO A 100 1.99 -9.83 -2.24
N ARG A 101 2.03 -11.16 -2.20
CA ARG A 101 1.79 -11.96 -3.41
C ARG A 101 0.34 -11.87 -3.85
N LEU A 102 0.12 -11.69 -5.15
CA LEU A 102 -1.19 -11.91 -5.76
C LEU A 102 -1.43 -13.42 -5.85
N LEU A 103 -2.44 -13.93 -5.14
CA LEU A 103 -2.81 -15.33 -5.15
C LEU A 103 -3.85 -15.63 -6.24
N ALA A 104 -4.83 -14.74 -6.41
CA ALA A 104 -5.84 -14.88 -7.46
C ALA A 104 -6.52 -13.55 -7.80
N ARG A 105 -7.20 -13.53 -8.95
CA ARG A 105 -8.07 -12.43 -9.40
C ARG A 105 -9.46 -12.96 -9.69
N PHE A 106 -10.44 -12.09 -9.51
CA PHE A 106 -11.82 -12.32 -9.92
C PHE A 106 -12.44 -11.00 -10.39
N THR A 107 -13.66 -11.05 -10.90
CA THR A 107 -14.31 -9.93 -11.58
C THR A 107 -14.34 -8.65 -10.73
N THR A 108 -14.60 -8.78 -9.43
CA THR A 108 -14.79 -7.64 -8.52
C THR A 108 -13.65 -7.42 -7.53
N GLY A 109 -12.52 -8.13 -7.67
CA GLY A 109 -11.45 -8.02 -6.69
C GLY A 109 -10.24 -8.91 -6.93
N ARG A 110 -9.47 -9.08 -5.86
CA ARG A 110 -8.27 -9.93 -5.82
C ARG A 110 -8.08 -10.58 -4.46
N VAL A 111 -7.39 -11.72 -4.48
CA VAL A 111 -6.92 -12.43 -3.28
C VAL A 111 -5.40 -12.23 -3.19
N GLU A 112 -4.96 -11.74 -2.05
CA GLU A 112 -3.57 -11.40 -1.74
C GLU A 112 -3.07 -12.27 -0.59
N GLU A 113 -1.76 -12.49 -0.53
CA GLU A 113 -1.11 -13.06 0.65
C GLU A 113 -1.35 -12.20 1.89
N PHE A 114 -1.64 -12.84 3.01
CA PHE A 114 -1.71 -12.15 4.30
C PHE A 114 -0.30 -11.96 4.86
N ILE A 115 0.11 -10.70 5.00
CA ILE A 115 1.40 -10.35 5.61
C ILE A 115 1.28 -10.44 7.13
N HIS A 116 2.10 -11.29 7.74
CA HIS A 116 2.18 -11.47 9.19
C HIS A 116 3.11 -10.43 9.82
N ALA A 117 2.72 -9.16 9.72
CA ALA A 117 3.50 -8.03 10.23
C ALA A 117 2.57 -7.03 10.91
N ARG A 118 3.12 -6.16 11.76
CA ARG A 118 2.37 -5.02 12.27
C ARG A 118 2.55 -3.82 11.34
N THR A 119 1.53 -3.00 11.23
CA THR A 119 1.65 -1.67 10.62
C THR A 119 2.47 -0.76 11.55
N LEU A 120 3.30 0.11 10.97
CA LEU A 120 4.01 1.11 11.75
C LEU A 120 3.04 2.19 12.28
N SER A 121 3.51 2.93 13.27
CA SER A 121 2.84 4.09 13.87
C SER A 121 3.67 5.36 13.67
N ALA A 122 3.10 6.52 14.00
CA ALA A 122 3.81 7.80 13.93
C ALA A 122 5.11 7.81 14.74
N ILE A 123 5.17 7.08 15.86
CA ILE A 123 6.35 7.02 16.72
C ILE A 123 7.45 6.17 16.07
N ASP A 124 7.08 5.08 15.38
CA ASP A 124 8.05 4.20 14.73
C ASP A 124 8.84 4.92 13.64
N LEU A 125 8.24 5.87 12.92
CA LEU A 125 8.94 6.65 11.89
C LEU A 125 10.10 7.50 12.43
N ARG A 126 10.14 7.72 13.75
CA ARG A 126 11.17 8.51 14.43
C ARG A 126 12.23 7.64 15.11
N ASP A 127 12.01 6.34 15.19
CA ASP A 127 13.02 5.42 15.69
C ASP A 127 14.12 5.27 14.64
N SER A 128 15.36 5.63 15.00
CA SER A 128 16.46 5.66 14.04
C SER A 128 16.75 4.31 13.39
N GLU A 129 16.51 3.21 14.10
CA GLU A 129 16.76 1.87 13.59
C GLU A 129 15.68 1.49 12.58
N ILE A 130 14.41 1.68 12.92
CA ILE A 130 13.28 1.45 12.01
C ILE A 130 13.39 2.35 10.78
N SER A 131 13.68 3.63 10.94
CA SER A 131 13.85 4.55 9.82
C SER A 131 14.99 4.15 8.88
N SER A 132 16.08 3.56 9.41
CA SER A 132 17.16 3.01 8.57
C SER A 132 16.69 1.81 7.74
N LEU A 133 15.83 0.95 8.30
CA LEU A 133 15.22 -0.16 7.56
C LEU A 133 14.26 0.34 6.49
N VAL A 134 13.42 1.33 6.82
CA VAL A 134 12.51 1.98 5.86
C VAL A 134 13.29 2.65 4.73
N ALA A 135 14.34 3.42 5.03
CA ALA A 135 15.19 4.06 4.02
C ALA A 135 15.85 3.03 3.08
N SER A 136 16.30 1.90 3.63
CA SER A 136 16.85 0.79 2.83
C SER A 136 15.80 0.20 1.90
N LYS A 137 14.59 -0.04 2.41
CA LYS A 137 13.47 -0.56 1.61
C LYS A 137 13.00 0.43 0.52
N MET A 138 12.94 1.72 0.84
CA MET A 138 12.64 2.77 -0.15
C MET A 138 13.65 2.74 -1.29
N ARG A 139 14.95 2.61 -0.99
CA ARG A 139 16.01 2.54 -2.00
C ARG A 139 15.86 1.32 -2.91
N GLU A 140 15.44 0.17 -2.39
CA GLU A 140 15.12 -1.00 -3.20
C GLU A 140 13.92 -0.72 -4.10
N PHE A 141 12.85 -0.14 -3.54
CA PHE A 141 11.62 0.20 -4.26
C PHE A 141 11.88 1.17 -5.41
N HIS A 142 12.67 2.23 -5.18
CA HIS A 142 13.05 3.23 -6.19
C HIS A 142 13.79 2.65 -7.39
N LYS A 143 14.47 1.51 -7.21
CA LYS A 143 15.23 0.83 -8.26
C LYS A 143 14.42 -0.19 -9.06
N LEU A 144 13.14 -0.40 -8.70
CA LEU A 144 12.28 -1.33 -9.42
C LEU A 144 12.14 -0.96 -10.90
N HIS A 145 12.18 -1.98 -11.75
CA HIS A 145 11.93 -1.83 -13.18
C HIS A 145 10.45 -2.11 -13.47
N MET A 146 9.64 -1.06 -13.36
CA MET A 146 8.21 -1.11 -13.61
C MET A 146 7.89 -0.73 -15.07
N PRO A 147 6.87 -1.33 -15.70
CA PRO A 147 6.39 -0.91 -17.01
C PRO A 147 5.98 0.57 -17.02
N GLY A 148 6.23 1.26 -18.14
CA GLY A 148 5.86 2.67 -18.32
C GLY A 148 7.05 3.59 -18.55
N THR A 149 6.77 4.89 -18.65
CA THR A 149 7.79 5.90 -18.94
C THR A 149 8.46 6.40 -17.66
N LYS A 150 9.80 6.38 -17.64
CA LYS A 150 10.63 6.90 -16.54
C LYS A 150 10.73 8.43 -16.59
N LYS A 151 9.62 9.09 -16.29
CA LYS A 151 9.51 10.55 -16.18
C LYS A 151 8.71 10.93 -14.94
N ALA A 152 8.78 12.18 -14.51
CA ALA A 152 7.95 12.68 -13.42
C ALA A 152 6.47 12.70 -13.82
N HIS A 153 5.64 11.90 -13.15
CA HIS A 153 4.19 11.87 -13.33
C HIS A 153 3.44 12.74 -12.33
N ILE A 154 4.10 13.18 -11.25
CA ILE A 154 3.50 13.96 -10.16
C ILE A 154 2.85 15.26 -10.64
N TRP A 155 3.48 15.97 -11.58
CA TRP A 155 2.97 17.25 -12.08
C TRP A 155 1.65 17.11 -12.82
N GLN A 156 1.53 16.08 -13.67
CA GLN A 156 0.28 15.79 -14.36
C GLN A 156 -0.81 15.39 -13.35
N ARG A 157 -0.45 14.60 -12.34
CA ARG A 157 -1.38 14.19 -11.29
C ARG A 157 -1.89 15.38 -10.48
N MET A 158 -1.01 16.26 -10.02
CA MET A 158 -1.39 17.48 -9.31
C MET A 158 -2.32 18.36 -10.15
N ARG A 159 -2.03 18.53 -11.45
CA ARG A 159 -2.90 19.30 -12.38
C ARG A 159 -4.27 18.67 -12.57
N ASN A 160 -4.38 17.34 -12.57
CA ASN A 160 -5.67 16.65 -12.64
C ASN A 160 -6.49 16.92 -11.37
N TRP A 161 -5.89 16.76 -10.18
CA TRP A 161 -6.58 17.02 -8.91
C TRP A 161 -7.01 18.47 -8.73
N VAL A 162 -6.14 19.42 -9.07
CA VAL A 162 -6.45 20.86 -9.03
C VAL A 162 -7.54 21.24 -10.04
N GLY A 163 -7.61 20.54 -11.18
CA GLY A 163 -8.69 20.70 -12.15
C GLY A 163 -10.07 20.46 -11.55
N GLU A 164 -10.19 19.42 -10.75
CA GLU A 164 -11.42 19.10 -10.02
C GLU A 164 -11.70 20.13 -8.90
N ALA A 165 -10.65 20.60 -8.22
CA ALA A 165 -10.76 21.61 -7.15
C ALA A 165 -10.93 23.06 -7.65
N LYS A 166 -10.84 23.30 -8.97
CA LYS A 166 -11.01 24.60 -9.65
C LYS A 166 -10.17 25.76 -9.06
N SER A 167 -8.99 25.47 -8.51
CA SER A 167 -8.08 26.49 -7.91
C SER A 167 -6.63 26.01 -7.92
N LEU A 168 -5.65 26.93 -7.84
CA LEU A 168 -4.21 26.64 -7.64
C LEU A 168 -3.39 26.14 -8.86
N TYR A 169 -3.85 26.38 -10.09
CA TYR A 169 -3.11 25.96 -11.30
C TYR A 169 -1.77 26.69 -11.49
N ASP A 170 -1.73 27.99 -11.17
CA ASP A 170 -0.56 28.82 -11.40
C ASP A 170 0.59 28.45 -10.45
N GLU A 171 0.26 28.11 -9.21
CA GLU A 171 1.19 27.65 -8.18
C GLU A 171 1.88 26.34 -8.58
N ILE A 172 1.16 25.39 -9.18
CA ILE A 172 1.76 24.14 -9.68
C ILE A 172 2.78 24.45 -10.78
N ASN A 173 2.45 25.36 -11.70
CA ASN A 173 3.35 25.71 -12.80
C ASN A 173 4.62 26.41 -12.30
N ILE A 174 4.50 27.25 -11.27
CA ILE A 174 5.65 27.89 -10.61
C ILE A 174 6.53 26.83 -9.95
N LEU A 175 5.94 25.94 -9.14
CA LEU A 175 6.68 24.87 -8.46
C LEU A 175 7.38 23.91 -9.43
N GLU A 176 6.69 23.50 -10.50
CA GLU A 176 7.28 22.64 -11.53
C GLU A 176 8.48 23.34 -12.17
N LYS A 177 8.35 24.62 -12.50
CA LYS A 177 9.45 25.38 -13.10
C LYS A 177 10.65 25.45 -12.15
N GLU A 178 10.44 25.82 -10.89
CA GLU A 178 11.52 25.96 -9.90
C GLU A 178 12.20 24.62 -9.58
N LEU A 179 11.44 23.54 -9.47
CA LEU A 179 11.95 22.22 -9.07
C LEU A 179 12.51 21.39 -10.24
N CYS A 180 12.16 21.73 -11.49
CA CYS A 180 12.72 21.08 -12.68
C CYS A 180 14.03 21.75 -13.17
N GLU A 181 14.52 22.79 -12.49
CA GLU A 181 15.83 23.39 -12.77
C GLU A 181 16.97 22.47 -12.29
N GLY A 182 17.29 21.43 -13.07
CA GLY A 182 18.46 20.56 -12.81
C GLY A 182 18.24 19.08 -13.14
N TYR A 183 19.24 18.27 -12.82
CA TYR A 183 19.12 16.81 -12.91
C TYR A 183 18.27 16.27 -11.76
N GLN A 184 17.23 15.51 -12.09
CA GLN A 184 16.42 14.77 -11.14
C GLN A 184 16.65 13.28 -11.34
N GLU A 185 17.03 12.56 -10.28
CA GLU A 185 17.07 11.11 -10.31
C GLU A 185 15.63 10.57 -10.24
N ILE A 186 15.18 9.95 -11.33
CA ILE A 186 13.84 9.37 -11.44
C ILE A 186 13.90 7.90 -11.03
N GLY A 187 13.12 7.55 -10.01
CA GLY A 187 12.91 6.19 -9.52
C GLY A 187 11.44 5.81 -9.54
N PHE A 188 11.14 4.54 -9.28
CA PHE A 188 9.75 4.12 -9.07
C PHE A 188 9.34 4.44 -7.63
N CYS A 189 8.53 5.47 -7.44
CA CYS A 189 8.19 6.04 -6.13
C CYS A 189 6.84 5.51 -5.63
N HIS A 190 6.69 5.42 -4.31
CA HIS A 190 5.42 5.05 -3.68
C HIS A 190 4.40 6.20 -3.80
N ASN A 191 4.87 7.43 -3.61
CA ASN A 191 4.13 8.69 -3.63
C ASN A 191 3.11 8.89 -2.50
N ASP A 192 3.00 7.93 -1.57
CA ASP A 192 2.11 8.00 -0.40
C ASP A 192 2.67 7.19 0.78
N LEU A 193 3.94 7.41 1.12
CA LEU A 193 4.66 6.58 2.09
C LEU A 193 4.48 7.05 3.55
N GLN A 194 3.24 7.01 4.02
CA GLN A 194 2.86 7.22 5.41
C GLN A 194 2.97 5.92 6.24
N TYR A 195 3.05 6.00 7.57
CA TYR A 195 3.37 4.83 8.43
C TYR A 195 2.36 3.67 8.34
N GLY A 196 1.11 3.97 8.01
CA GLY A 196 0.03 3.05 7.70
C GLY A 196 0.29 2.16 6.48
N ASN A 197 1.14 2.63 5.56
CA ASN A 197 1.53 1.93 4.34
C ASN A 197 2.86 1.18 4.49
N ILE A 198 3.36 1.06 5.73
CA ILE A 198 4.60 0.36 6.06
C ILE A 198 4.30 -0.71 7.10
N MET A 199 4.60 -1.95 6.76
CA MET A 199 4.49 -3.09 7.67
C MET A 199 5.88 -3.60 8.06
N MET A 200 6.05 -3.96 9.33
CA MET A 200 7.28 -4.56 9.86
C MET A 200 6.98 -5.89 10.53
N ASP A 201 7.68 -6.92 10.08
CA ASP A 201 7.77 -8.19 10.80
C ASP A 201 8.77 -8.00 11.96
N GLU A 202 8.30 -8.18 13.19
CA GLU A 202 9.09 -7.98 14.40
C GLU A 202 10.16 -9.05 14.63
N GLU A 203 9.94 -10.27 14.12
CA GLU A 203 10.89 -11.37 14.28
C GLU A 203 12.03 -11.23 13.27
N THR A 204 11.70 -10.97 12.01
CA THR A 204 12.70 -10.88 10.93
C THR A 204 13.25 -9.47 10.71
N ARG A 205 12.61 -8.45 11.31
CA ARG A 205 12.88 -7.02 11.09
C ARG A 205 12.76 -6.60 9.62
N SER A 206 11.98 -7.34 8.83
CA SER A 206 11.77 -7.03 7.41
C SER A 206 10.66 -6.00 7.22
N ILE A 207 10.89 -5.05 6.33
CA ILE A 207 9.92 -4.01 5.95
C ILE A 207 9.23 -4.42 4.65
N THR A 208 7.90 -4.39 4.67
CA THR A 208 7.06 -4.50 3.47
C THR A 208 6.27 -3.22 3.30
N LEU A 209 6.40 -2.59 2.14
CA LEU A 209 5.54 -1.45 1.76
C LEU A 209 4.22 -2.01 1.23
N ILE A 210 3.11 -1.31 1.39
CA ILE A 210 1.79 -1.71 0.89
C ILE A 210 1.04 -0.48 0.34
N ASP A 211 -0.07 -0.72 -0.36
CA ASP A 211 -0.97 0.33 -0.88
C ASP A 211 -0.35 1.21 -1.99
N TYR A 212 -0.14 0.59 -3.16
CA TYR A 212 0.57 1.20 -4.29
C TYR A 212 -0.32 1.98 -5.26
N GLU A 213 -1.52 2.39 -4.87
CA GLU A 213 -2.49 3.05 -5.75
C GLU A 213 -1.92 4.34 -6.37
N TYR A 214 -1.03 5.01 -5.63
CA TYR A 214 -0.33 6.20 -6.08
C TYR A 214 1.05 5.94 -6.68
N ALA A 215 1.54 4.70 -6.72
CA ALA A 215 2.90 4.42 -7.14
C ALA A 215 3.11 4.72 -8.64
N SER A 216 4.22 5.38 -8.96
CA SER A 216 4.58 5.78 -10.33
C SER A 216 6.03 6.26 -10.38
N TYR A 217 6.59 6.39 -11.59
CA TYR A 217 7.90 7.03 -11.73
C TYR A 217 7.85 8.51 -11.33
N ASN A 218 8.73 8.93 -10.43
CA ASN A 218 8.84 10.31 -9.98
C ASN A 218 10.27 10.62 -9.51
N PRO A 219 10.60 11.90 -9.27
CA PRO A 219 11.84 12.24 -8.57
C PRO A 219 11.91 11.51 -7.23
N ILE A 220 13.00 10.78 -6.97
CA ILE A 220 13.20 10.07 -5.70
C ILE A 220 13.11 11.03 -4.51
N ALA A 221 13.60 12.25 -4.69
CA ALA A 221 13.53 13.32 -3.70
C ALA A 221 12.09 13.67 -3.30
N TYR A 222 11.11 13.55 -4.21
CA TYR A 222 9.70 13.80 -3.88
C TYR A 222 9.17 12.74 -2.91
N ASP A 223 9.46 11.47 -3.16
CA ASP A 223 8.99 10.36 -2.32
C ASP A 223 9.61 10.41 -0.91
N LEU A 224 10.90 10.75 -0.83
CA LEU A 224 11.60 11.01 0.44
C LEU A 224 11.01 12.22 1.17
N ALA A 225 10.76 13.33 0.46
CA ALA A 225 10.16 14.52 1.05
C ALA A 225 8.75 14.22 1.59
N ASN A 226 7.94 13.47 0.86
CA ASN A 226 6.63 13.00 1.31
C ASN A 226 6.76 12.20 2.62
N HIS A 227 7.64 11.19 2.64
CA HIS A 227 7.86 10.38 3.83
C HIS A 227 8.32 11.20 5.05
N PHE A 228 9.15 12.24 4.85
CA PHE A 228 9.55 13.14 5.92
C PHE A 228 8.41 14.03 6.42
N CYS A 229 7.51 14.49 5.54
CA CYS A 229 6.31 15.20 5.95
C CYS A 229 5.42 14.33 6.85
N GLU A 230 5.30 13.03 6.55
CA GLU A 230 4.50 12.08 7.34
C GLU A 230 5.04 11.86 8.77
N MET A 231 6.30 12.20 9.06
CA MET A 231 6.83 12.19 10.43
C MET A 231 6.22 13.26 11.33
N ALA A 232 5.62 14.30 10.74
CA ALA A 232 4.90 15.34 11.46
C ALA A 232 3.41 14.99 11.71
N ALA A 233 2.89 13.95 11.08
CA ALA A 233 1.49 13.54 11.18
C ALA A 233 1.28 12.46 12.26
N ASP A 234 0.12 12.50 12.92
CA ASP A 234 -0.37 11.43 13.78
C ASP A 234 -1.89 11.26 13.60
N TYR A 235 -2.24 10.44 12.62
CA TYR A 235 -3.62 10.06 12.26
C TYR A 235 -4.35 9.24 13.33
N HIS A 236 -3.65 8.74 14.35
CA HIS A 236 -4.26 8.04 15.48
C HIS A 236 -4.44 8.93 16.72
N SER A 237 -4.00 10.19 16.65
CA SER A 237 -4.23 11.17 17.71
C SER A 237 -5.69 11.65 17.74
N ASP A 238 -6.08 12.31 18.84
CA ASP A 238 -7.39 12.99 18.94
C ASP A 238 -7.54 14.15 17.94
N THR A 239 -6.44 14.57 17.32
CA THR A 239 -6.33 15.74 16.45
C THR A 239 -5.61 15.39 15.14
N PRO A 240 -6.10 14.44 14.33
CA PRO A 240 -5.35 13.86 13.20
C PRO A 240 -5.10 14.84 12.05
N HIS A 241 -5.77 15.99 12.06
CA HIS A 241 -5.62 17.08 11.08
C HIS A 241 -4.53 18.09 11.46
N PHE A 242 -3.96 18.02 12.67
CA PHE A 242 -2.89 18.90 13.11
C PHE A 242 -1.52 18.23 12.90
N LEU A 243 -0.67 18.89 12.12
CA LEU A 243 0.71 18.46 11.89
C LEU A 243 1.66 19.11 12.90
N ASP A 244 2.47 18.30 13.58
CA ASP A 244 3.48 18.76 14.51
C ASP A 244 4.85 18.83 13.81
N TYR A 245 5.13 19.97 13.19
CA TYR A 245 6.39 20.22 12.49
C TYR A 245 7.62 20.25 13.41
N SER A 246 7.47 20.26 14.74
CA SER A 246 8.61 20.06 15.65
C SER A 246 9.16 18.63 15.55
N LYS A 247 8.37 17.69 15.02
CA LYS A 247 8.76 16.30 14.76
C LYS A 247 9.35 16.08 13.37
N TYR A 248 9.31 17.09 12.49
CA TYR A 248 9.91 17.00 11.16
C TYR A 248 11.41 16.66 11.27
N PRO A 249 11.94 15.71 10.47
CA PRO A 249 13.30 15.24 10.65
C PRO A 249 14.32 16.37 10.44
N GLY A 250 15.17 16.58 11.44
CA GLY A 250 16.27 17.53 11.36
C GLY A 250 17.34 17.06 10.38
N LYS A 251 18.17 18.00 9.90
CA LYS A 251 19.24 17.73 8.92
C LYS A 251 20.16 16.56 9.28
N PHE A 252 20.52 16.41 10.56
CA PHE A 252 21.37 15.31 11.01
C PHE A 252 20.73 13.94 10.81
N PHE A 253 19.43 13.82 11.09
CA PHE A 253 18.68 12.59 10.91
C PHE A 253 18.60 12.22 9.42
N VAL A 254 18.26 13.18 8.56
CA VAL A 254 18.23 12.98 7.10
C VAL A 254 19.59 12.53 6.55
N LEU A 255 20.69 13.14 7.03
CA LEU A 255 22.04 12.75 6.61
C LEU A 255 22.41 11.34 7.08
N SER A 256 21.97 10.92 8.27
CA SER A 256 22.21 9.56 8.76
C SER A 256 21.52 8.47 7.92
N LEU A 257 20.37 8.78 7.32
CA LEU A 257 19.62 7.84 6.46
C LEU A 257 20.13 7.78 5.02
N THR A 258 20.84 8.81 4.58
CA THR A 258 21.33 8.96 3.19
C THR A 258 22.82 8.65 3.04
N SER A 259 23.51 8.41 4.16
CA SER A 259 24.90 7.97 4.15
C SER A 259 25.00 6.53 3.67
N PRO A 260 25.88 6.20 2.70
CA PRO A 260 26.10 4.82 2.32
C PRO A 260 26.70 4.05 3.51
N GLN A 261 25.94 3.09 4.04
CA GLN A 261 26.45 2.08 4.96
C GLN A 261 27.29 1.05 4.20
#